data_AF-A0A2D8LKZ2-F1
#
_entry.id   AF-A0A2D8LKZ2-F1
#
_cell.length_a   1.000
_cell.length_b   1.000
_cell.length_c   1.000
_cell.angle_alpha   90.00
_cell.angle_beta   90.00
_cell.angle_gamma   90.00
#
_symmetry.space_group_name_H-M   'P 1'
#
loop_
_entity.id
_entity.type
_entity.pdbx_description
1 polymer ?
#
loop_
_entity_poly.entity_id
_entity_poly.type
_entity_poly.pdbx_seq_one_letter_code
_entity_poly.pdbx_strand_id
1 'polypeptide(L)'
;MRKFNYQIKIITQFLNYFGIIPKFQNGTFYGIRIVKVFGTPVIKSFYLSFHFHEIYALKKADIRENKTEEFISDDIDEVINFLFPDLTRQLSVDYLLH
;
A
#
# COMPACT_ATOMS: atom_id res chain seq x y z
N MET A 1 0.04 -0.57 21.35
CA MET A 1 0.79 -1.79 20.95
C MET A 1 -0.06 -2.83 20.21
N ARG A 2 -1.22 -3.28 20.74
CA ARG A 2 -2.05 -4.29 20.02
C ARG A 2 -2.56 -3.83 18.64
N LYS A 3 -3.10 -2.61 18.53
CA LYS A 3 -3.57 -2.01 17.25
C LYS A 3 -2.45 -1.95 16.20
N PHE A 4 -1.28 -1.43 16.60
CA PHE A 4 -0.08 -1.35 15.77
C PHE A 4 0.37 -2.72 15.21
N ASN A 5 0.50 -3.74 16.06
CA ASN A 5 0.89 -5.09 15.61
C ASN A 5 -0.14 -5.70 14.65
N TYR A 6 -1.43 -5.42 14.87
CA TYR A 6 -2.51 -5.88 14.01
C TYR A 6 -2.45 -5.22 12.62
N GLN A 7 -2.27 -3.89 12.56
CA GLN A 7 -2.15 -3.15 11.30
C GLN A 7 -0.93 -3.60 10.48
N ILE A 8 0.23 -3.79 11.11
CA ILE A 8 1.42 -4.34 10.45
C ILE A 8 1.13 -5.73 9.86
N LYS A 9 0.45 -6.59 10.63
CA LYS A 9 0.09 -7.94 10.17
C LYS A 9 -0.82 -7.91 8.95
N ILE A 10 -1.86 -7.06 8.96
CA ILE A 10 -2.78 -6.91 7.83
C ILE A 10 -2.03 -6.49 6.57
N ILE A 11 -1.23 -5.43 6.65
CA ILE A 11 -0.50 -4.93 5.48
C ILE A 11 0.49 -5.96 4.96
N THR A 12 1.20 -6.64 5.86
CA THR A 12 2.12 -7.71 5.45
C THR A 12 1.38 -8.80 4.67
N GLN A 13 0.19 -9.21 5.14
CA GLN A 13 -0.63 -10.21 4.47
C GLN A 13 -1.16 -9.70 3.11
N PHE A 14 -1.67 -8.47 3.06
CA PHE A 14 -2.13 -7.84 1.83
C PHE A 14 -1.02 -7.78 0.76
N LEU A 15 0.16 -7.28 1.14
CA LEU A 15 1.29 -7.17 0.23
C LEU A 15 1.77 -8.55 -0.25
N ASN A 16 1.82 -9.53 0.65
CA ASN A 16 2.16 -10.91 0.30
C ASN A 16 1.15 -11.55 -0.66
N TYR A 17 -0.16 -11.34 -0.44
CA TYR A 17 -1.23 -11.86 -1.31
C TYR A 17 -1.05 -11.38 -2.76
N PHE A 18 -0.68 -10.11 -2.96
CA PHE A 18 -0.42 -9.54 -4.28
C PHE A 18 1.03 -9.68 -4.77
N GLY A 19 1.87 -10.48 -4.08
CA GLY A 19 3.26 -10.73 -4.46
C GLY A 19 4.16 -9.49 -4.42
N ILE A 20 3.82 -8.49 -3.60
CA ILE A 20 4.63 -7.29 -3.38
C ILE A 20 5.60 -7.59 -2.24
N ILE A 21 6.91 -7.41 -2.48
CA ILE A 21 7.95 -7.61 -1.47
C ILE A 21 8.34 -6.23 -0.89
N PRO A 22 7.75 -5.80 0.24
CA PRO A 22 8.14 -4.54 0.86
C PRO A 22 9.45 -4.70 1.66
N LYS A 23 10.12 -3.58 1.89
CA LYS A 23 11.12 -3.46 2.96
C LYS A 23 10.46 -2.87 4.18
N PHE A 24 10.66 -3.48 5.34
CA PHE A 24 10.17 -2.99 6.63
C PHE A 24 11.35 -2.58 7.52
N GLN A 25 11.36 -1.32 7.97
CA GLN A 25 12.42 -0.79 8.82
C GLN A 25 11.83 0.29 9.74
N ASN A 26 12.16 0.23 11.04
CA ASN A 26 11.79 1.25 12.04
C ASN A 26 10.29 1.63 12.07
N GLY A 27 9.38 0.66 11.88
CA GLY A 27 7.94 0.95 11.87
C GLY A 27 7.44 1.53 10.54
N THR A 28 8.19 1.34 9.47
CA THR A 28 7.86 1.85 8.14
C THR A 28 7.96 0.75 7.09
N PHE A 29 6.93 0.60 6.26
CA PHE A 29 7.00 -0.12 5.00
C PHE A 29 7.34 0.82 3.85
N TYR A 30 8.19 0.36 2.94
CA TYR A 30 8.39 1.03 1.66
C TYR A 30 8.66 0.01 0.57
N GLY A 31 8.24 0.32 -0.65
CA GLY A 31 8.38 -0.60 -1.76
C GLY A 31 8.11 0.03 -3.11
N ILE A 32 8.43 -0.74 -4.14
CA ILE A 32 8.14 -0.41 -5.54
C ILE A 32 7.28 -1.52 -6.13
N ARG A 33 6.37 -1.14 -7.03
CA ARG A 33 5.53 -2.05 -7.79
C ARG A 33 5.60 -1.69 -9.26
N ILE A 34 5.83 -2.69 -10.09
CA ILE A 34 5.82 -2.52 -11.55
C ILE A 34 4.43 -2.91 -12.06
N VAL A 35 3.76 -1.98 -12.73
CA VAL A 35 2.42 -2.17 -13.30
C VAL A 35 2.50 -1.94 -14.80
N LYS A 36 1.80 -2.75 -15.60
CA LYS A 36 1.66 -2.51 -17.04
C LYS A 36 0.42 -1.66 -17.29
N VAL A 37 0.61 -0.46 -17.82
CA VAL A 37 -0.47 0.46 -18.23
C VAL A 37 -0.40 0.57 -19.75
N PHE A 38 -1.41 0.07 -20.46
CA PHE A 38 -1.45 0.00 -21.92
C PHE A 38 -0.18 -0.60 -22.57
N GLY A 39 0.41 -1.61 -21.93
CA GLY A 39 1.63 -2.27 -22.40
C GLY A 39 2.94 -1.59 -21.97
N THR A 40 2.89 -0.37 -21.45
CA THR A 40 4.07 0.34 -20.93
C THR A 40 4.30 0.00 -19.46
N PRO A 41 5.52 -0.37 -19.04
CA PRO A 41 5.84 -0.54 -17.63
C PRO A 41 5.88 0.82 -16.93
N VAL A 42 5.10 0.93 -15.85
CA VAL A 42 5.04 2.07 -14.93
C VAL A 42 5.52 1.59 -13.56
N ILE A 43 6.52 2.27 -13.01
CA ILE A 43 7.07 1.95 -11.69
C ILE A 43 6.38 2.85 -10.68
N LYS A 44 5.53 2.27 -9.84
CA LYS A 44 4.90 2.93 -8.71
C LYS A 44 5.75 2.73 -7.47
N SER A 45 5.80 3.71 -6.58
CA SER A 45 6.42 3.55 -5.26
C SER A 45 5.44 3.91 -4.16
N PHE A 46 5.61 3.27 -3.00
CA PHE A 46 4.83 3.57 -1.81
C PHE A 46 5.73 3.62 -0.58
N TYR A 47 5.28 4.39 0.40
CA TYR A 47 5.85 4.52 1.72
C TYR A 47 4.70 4.56 2.72
N LEU A 48 4.89 3.91 3.86
CA LEU A 48 3.87 3.75 4.86
C LEU A 48 4.50 3.69 6.25
N SER A 49 4.25 4.70 7.09
CA SER A 49 4.76 4.77 8.46
C SER A 49 3.62 4.71 9.47
N PHE A 50 3.81 3.92 10.53
CA PHE A 50 2.81 3.79 11.59
C PHE A 50 3.19 4.64 12.79
N HIS A 51 2.31 5.55 13.15
CA HIS A 51 2.38 6.35 14.36
C HIS A 51 1.22 5.93 15.28
N PHE A 52 1.36 6.11 16.60
CA PHE A 52 0.48 5.50 17.61
C PHE A 52 -1.02 5.46 17.26
N HIS A 53 -1.55 6.56 16.72
CA HIS A 53 -2.96 6.69 16.36
C HIS A 53 -3.19 6.77 14.85
N GLU A 54 -2.18 7.09 14.05
CA GLU A 54 -2.33 7.45 12.64
C GLU A 54 -1.33 6.69 11.78
N ILE A 55 -1.72 6.46 10.53
CA ILE A 55 -0.89 5.84 9.51
C ILE A 55 -0.63 6.89 8.45
N TYR A 56 0.66 7.13 8.18
CA TYR A 56 1.11 8.08 7.18
C TYR A 56 1.46 7.31 5.91
N ALA A 57 0.81 7.64 4.81
CA ALA A 57 0.99 6.99 3.53
C ALA A 57 1.43 7.99 2.47
N LEU A 58 2.47 7.64 1.71
CA LEU A 58 2.93 8.39 0.55
C LEU A 58 2.99 7.47 -0.65
N LYS A 59 2.65 7.98 -1.83
CA LYS A 59 2.83 7.23 -3.10
C LYS A 59 3.30 8.13 -4.22
N LYS A 60 3.98 7.50 -5.19
CA LYS A 60 4.19 8.05 -6.53
C LYS A 60 3.54 7.13 -7.56
N ALA A 61 2.64 7.69 -8.37
CA ALA A 61 1.94 6.95 -9.41
C ALA A 61 2.87 6.54 -10.57
N ASP A 62 3.88 7.35 -10.87
CA ASP A 62 5.07 6.98 -11.65
C ASP A 62 6.30 7.62 -10.98
N ILE A 63 7.34 6.84 -10.70
CA ILE A 63 8.58 7.32 -10.08
C ILE A 63 9.29 8.41 -10.90
N ARG A 64 9.03 8.47 -12.21
CA ARG A 64 9.57 9.49 -13.13
C ARG A 64 8.89 10.84 -12.97
N GLU A 65 7.70 10.88 -12.37
CA GLU A 65 6.99 12.11 -12.10
C GLU A 65 7.46 12.74 -10.79
N ASN A 66 7.45 14.08 -10.76
CA ASN A 66 7.79 14.85 -9.57
C ASN A 66 6.61 15.06 -8.61
N LYS A 67 5.51 14.34 -8.84
CA LYS A 67 4.31 14.40 -8.00
C LYS A 67 4.33 13.28 -6.97
N THR A 68 4.30 13.66 -5.69
CA THR A 68 4.05 12.75 -4.56
C THR A 68 2.67 13.05 -4.02
N GLU A 69 1.90 12.01 -3.75
CA GLU A 69 0.60 12.12 -3.07
C GLU A 69 0.76 11.64 -1.63
N GLU A 70 0.12 12.35 -0.70
CA GLU A 70 0.18 12.07 0.74
C GLU A 70 -1.23 11.85 1.29
N PHE A 71 -1.35 10.94 2.25
CA PHE A 71 -2.59 10.61 2.92
C PHE A 71 -2.32 10.16 4.35
N ILE A 72 -3.14 10.62 5.31
CA ILE A 72 -3.03 10.27 6.72
C ILE A 72 -4.41 9.80 7.18
N SER A 73 -4.48 8.64 7.79
CA SER A 73 -5.72 8.11 8.37
C SER A 73 -5.41 7.15 9.52
N ASP A 74 -6.33 7.01 10.47
CA ASP A 74 -6.26 6.02 11.54
C ASP A 74 -6.92 4.68 11.16
N ASP A 75 -7.59 4.64 10.02
CA ASP A 75 -8.19 3.48 9.37
C ASP A 75 -7.21 2.87 8.35
N ILE A 76 -6.98 1.56 8.51
CA ILE A 76 -6.08 0.83 7.64
C ILE A 76 -6.66 0.62 6.23
N ASP A 77 -7.97 0.46 6.11
CA ASP A 77 -8.62 0.14 4.84
C ASP A 77 -8.59 1.36 3.91
N GLU A 78 -8.80 2.56 4.45
CA GLU A 78 -8.63 3.82 3.71
C GLU A 78 -7.21 3.97 3.18
N VAL A 79 -6.21 3.63 3.99
CA VAL A 79 -4.80 3.75 3.63
C VAL A 79 -4.42 2.75 2.54
N ILE A 80 -4.87 1.51 2.65
CA ILE A 80 -4.63 0.50 1.60
C ILE A 80 -5.33 0.92 0.30
N ASN A 81 -6.57 1.42 0.37
CA ASN A 81 -7.30 1.90 -0.80
C ASN A 81 -6.64 3.13 -1.44
N PHE A 82 -6.08 4.04 -0.64
CA PHE A 82 -5.29 5.15 -1.15
C PHE A 82 -4.02 4.66 -1.88
N LEU A 83 -3.27 3.73 -1.30
CA LEU A 83 -2.00 3.25 -1.87
C LEU A 83 -2.21 2.35 -3.11
N PHE A 84 -3.21 1.47 -3.07
CA PHE A 84 -3.40 0.39 -4.05
C PHE A 84 -4.87 0.25 -4.50
N PRO A 85 -5.51 1.30 -5.04
CA PRO A 85 -6.93 1.27 -5.40
C PRO A 85 -7.26 0.20 -6.45
N ASP A 86 -6.29 -0.15 -7.30
CA ASP A 86 -6.47 -1.21 -8.30
C ASP A 86 -6.46 -2.62 -7.68
N LEU A 87 -5.66 -2.83 -6.63
CA LEU A 87 -5.57 -4.10 -5.92
C LEU A 87 -6.73 -4.31 -4.95
N THR A 88 -7.19 -3.25 -4.26
CA THR A 88 -8.39 -3.33 -3.41
C THR A 88 -9.64 -3.69 -4.21
N ARG A 89 -9.76 -3.13 -5.41
CA ARG A 89 -10.82 -3.50 -6.36
C ARG A 89 -10.72 -4.97 -6.78
N GLN A 90 -9.51 -5.46 -7.06
CA GLN A 90 -9.30 -6.89 -7.39
C GLN A 90 -9.69 -7.80 -6.21
N LEU A 91 -9.27 -7.46 -4.99
CA LEU A 91 -9.62 -8.21 -3.78
C LEU A 91 -11.13 -8.30 -3.59
N SER A 92 -11.85 -7.21 -3.87
CA SER A 92 -13.31 -7.17 -3.79
C SER A 92 -13.98 -8.09 -4.81
N VAL A 93 -13.42 -8.18 -6.03
CA VAL A 93 -13.91 -9.12 -7.05
C VAL A 93 -13.62 -10.56 -6.64
N ASP A 94 -12.40 -10.85 -6.18
CA ASP A 94 -12.00 -12.18 -5.73
C ASP A 94 -12.92 -12.66 -4.59
N TYR A 95 -13.25 -11.78 -3.63
CA TYR A 95 -14.17 -12.09 -2.53
C TYR A 95 -15.59 -12.42 -2.99
N LEU A 96 -16.10 -11.77 -4.05
CA LEU A 96 -17.43 -12.06 -4.60
C LEU A 96 -17.51 -13.40 -5.35
N LEU A 97 -16.36 -13.96 -5.77
CA LEU A 97 -16.27 -15.21 -6.52
C LEU A 97 -16.04 -16.45 -5.64
N HIS A 98 -15.88 -16.27 -4.32
CA HIS A 98 -15.58 -17.30 -3.33
C HIS A 98 -16.70 -17.43 -2.29
#